data_AF-A0A239EN93-F1
#
_entry.id   AF-A0A239EN93-F1
#
_cell.length_a   1.000
_cell.length_b   1.000
_cell.length_c   1.000
_cell.angle_alpha   90.00
_cell.angle_beta   90.00
_cell.angle_gamma   90.00
#
_symmetry.space_group_name_H-M   'P 1'
#
loop_
_entity.id
_entity.type
_entity.pdbx_description
1 polymer ?
#
loop_
_entity_poly.entity_id
_entity_poly.type
_entity_poly.pdbx_seq_one_letter_code
_entity_poly.pdbx_strand_id
1 'polypeptide(L)'
;MLPGLRDVYAAYVREADALPALPGPLQAEVWASAQLGALEAAAPHAQGRLAALGDLIGCLRAAATPGARAFLAAIAAIGPAEGRRAAGRAAGALGAVPAAPWEKSLGAVVPGQAWLIQEGPLDGDRLVCEFRYEGAGTAGMHAVAVRLSYGGAPTEVVIVGDVPALMGAARQAMQAELCVVQPYEAAEAGKRLRAALDIAVGGSSPGTARSTERFPEECYPALPLARHRVSVLP
;
A
#
# COMPACT_ATOMS: atom_id res chain seq x y z
N MET A 1 -23.07 10.19 -2.71
CA MET A 1 -22.87 9.52 -4.00
C MET A 1 -22.67 10.52 -5.11
N LEU A 2 -21.41 10.66 -5.55
CA LEU A 2 -20.97 11.44 -6.70
C LEU A 2 -21.54 10.81 -7.99
N PRO A 3 -22.47 11.49 -8.71
CA PRO A 3 -23.18 10.87 -9.83
C PRO A 3 -22.25 10.41 -10.97
N GLY A 4 -21.17 11.14 -11.23
CA GLY A 4 -20.20 10.83 -12.29
C GLY A 4 -19.29 9.64 -12.02
N LEU A 5 -19.34 9.04 -10.82
CA LEU A 5 -18.51 7.90 -10.43
C LEU A 5 -19.31 6.60 -10.23
N ARG A 6 -20.62 6.61 -10.50
CA ARG A 6 -21.48 5.43 -10.30
C ARG A 6 -20.99 4.19 -11.03
N ASP A 7 -20.62 4.32 -12.30
CA ASP A 7 -20.14 3.19 -13.11
C ASP A 7 -18.78 2.69 -12.61
N VAL A 8 -17.95 3.60 -12.10
CA VAL A 8 -16.66 3.27 -11.48
C VAL A 8 -16.88 2.47 -10.18
N TYR A 9 -17.81 2.88 -9.32
CA TYR A 9 -18.15 2.12 -8.11
C TYR A 9 -18.75 0.75 -8.43
N ALA A 10 -19.62 0.67 -9.45
CA ALA A 10 -20.17 -0.61 -9.91
C ALA A 10 -19.07 -1.53 -10.45
N ALA A 11 -18.06 -0.99 -11.14
CA ALA A 11 -16.90 -1.75 -11.59
C ALA A 11 -16.10 -2.29 -10.40
N TYR A 12 -15.78 -1.46 -9.40
CA TYR A 12 -15.09 -1.92 -8.18
C TYR A 12 -15.85 -3.03 -7.45
N VAL A 13 -17.17 -2.92 -7.32
CA VAL A 13 -18.00 -3.96 -6.68
C VAL A 13 -17.90 -5.28 -7.45
N ARG A 14 -18.02 -5.24 -8.79
CA ARG A 14 -17.92 -6.43 -9.63
C ARG A 14 -16.54 -7.06 -9.60
N GLU A 15 -15.48 -6.26 -9.66
CA GLU A 15 -14.11 -6.78 -9.58
C GLU A 15 -13.78 -7.39 -8.21
N ALA A 16 -14.40 -6.86 -7.14
CA ALA A 16 -14.22 -7.39 -5.80
C ALA A 16 -14.71 -8.85 -5.66
N ASP A 17 -15.58 -9.35 -6.54
CA ASP A 17 -16.04 -10.74 -6.50
C ASP A 17 -14.89 -11.75 -6.69
N ALA A 18 -13.76 -11.33 -7.27
CA ALA A 18 -12.56 -12.17 -7.37
C ALA A 18 -11.76 -12.27 -6.06
N LEU A 19 -11.91 -11.32 -5.13
CA LEU A 19 -11.11 -11.26 -3.91
C LEU A 19 -11.13 -12.56 -3.10
N PRO A 20 -12.29 -13.17 -2.77
CA PRO A 20 -12.33 -14.33 -1.88
C PRO A 20 -11.57 -15.54 -2.42
N ALA A 21 -11.35 -15.62 -3.74
CA ALA A 21 -10.60 -16.68 -4.39
C ALA A 21 -9.07 -16.45 -4.39
N LEU A 22 -8.61 -15.29 -3.92
CA LEU A 22 -7.17 -15.00 -3.88
C LEU A 22 -6.43 -15.91 -2.89
N PRO A 23 -5.15 -16.23 -3.15
CA PRO A 23 -4.40 -17.23 -2.39
C PRO A 23 -4.16 -16.85 -0.93
N GLY A 24 -4.12 -15.56 -0.60
CA GLY A 24 -3.73 -15.10 0.72
C GLY A 24 -3.87 -13.60 0.92
N PRO A 25 -3.54 -13.12 2.14
CA PRO A 25 -3.77 -11.74 2.53
C PRO A 25 -2.89 -10.76 1.74
N LEU A 26 -1.67 -11.14 1.34
CA LEU A 26 -0.80 -10.27 0.53
C LEU A 26 -1.43 -9.95 -0.82
N GLN A 27 -1.94 -10.95 -1.52
CA GLN A 27 -2.53 -10.77 -2.83
C GLN A 27 -3.81 -9.91 -2.74
N ALA A 28 -4.60 -10.12 -1.68
CA ALA A 28 -5.79 -9.30 -1.42
C ALA A 28 -5.43 -7.84 -1.10
N GLU A 29 -4.39 -7.61 -0.31
CA GLU A 29 -3.92 -6.26 0.02
C GLU A 29 -3.29 -5.55 -1.19
N VAL A 30 -2.50 -6.25 -2.01
CA VAL A 30 -1.95 -5.70 -3.27
C VAL A 30 -3.08 -5.32 -4.22
N TRP A 31 -4.08 -6.19 -4.38
CA TRP A 31 -5.27 -5.89 -5.19
C TRP A 31 -6.00 -4.66 -4.65
N ALA A 32 -6.32 -4.63 -3.34
CA ALA A 32 -7.04 -3.51 -2.74
C ALA A 32 -6.25 -2.20 -2.81
N SER A 33 -4.93 -2.27 -2.64
CA SER A 33 -4.01 -1.15 -2.79
C SER A 33 -4.06 -0.58 -4.21
N ALA A 34 -4.07 -1.43 -5.24
CA ALA A 34 -4.16 -0.98 -6.63
C ALA A 34 -5.46 -0.21 -6.90
N GLN A 35 -6.59 -0.73 -6.42
CA GLN A 35 -7.89 -0.08 -6.58
C GLN A 35 -7.98 1.25 -5.83
N LEU A 36 -7.49 1.30 -4.59
CA LEU A 36 -7.45 2.51 -3.77
C LEU A 36 -6.46 3.56 -4.33
N GLY A 37 -5.33 3.10 -4.87
CA GLY A 37 -4.35 3.94 -5.55
C GLY A 37 -4.93 4.59 -6.80
N ALA A 38 -5.66 3.83 -7.62
CA ALA A 38 -6.36 4.37 -8.79
C ALA A 38 -7.42 5.41 -8.39
N LEU A 39 -8.16 5.16 -7.31
CA LEU A 39 -9.12 6.11 -6.75
C LEU A 39 -8.44 7.40 -6.26
N GLU A 40 -7.28 7.29 -5.61
CA GLU A 40 -6.48 8.42 -5.14
C GLU A 40 -5.91 9.24 -6.30
N ALA A 41 -5.35 8.58 -7.31
CA ALA A 41 -4.77 9.22 -8.50
C ALA A 41 -5.81 10.01 -9.31
N ALA A 42 -7.04 9.48 -9.41
CA ALA A 42 -8.14 10.11 -10.14
C ALA A 42 -8.74 11.34 -9.44
N ALA A 43 -8.43 11.56 -8.15
CA ALA A 43 -9.05 12.61 -7.34
C ALA A 43 -8.03 13.69 -6.91
N PRO A 44 -8.02 14.86 -7.58
CA PRO A 44 -6.95 15.86 -7.43
C PRO A 44 -6.98 16.60 -6.08
N HIS A 45 -8.10 16.63 -5.37
CA HIS A 45 -8.23 17.33 -4.09
C HIS A 45 -8.71 16.40 -2.96
N ALA A 46 -8.25 16.67 -1.73
CA ALA A 46 -8.47 15.83 -0.55
C ALA A 46 -9.97 15.58 -0.27
N GLN A 47 -10.82 16.60 -0.38
CA GLN A 47 -12.26 16.45 -0.14
C GLN A 47 -12.93 15.50 -1.14
N GLY A 48 -12.47 15.50 -2.40
CA GLY A 48 -12.97 14.61 -3.45
C GLY A 48 -12.57 13.16 -3.18
N ARG A 49 -11.32 12.94 -2.73
CA ARG A 49 -10.84 11.61 -2.29
C ARG A 49 -11.68 11.06 -1.15
N LEU A 50 -11.95 11.88 -0.13
CA LEU A 50 -12.74 11.48 1.03
C LEU A 50 -14.20 11.15 0.64
N ALA A 51 -14.82 11.99 -0.19
CA ALA A 51 -16.16 11.73 -0.70
C ALA A 51 -16.21 10.43 -1.51
N ALA A 52 -15.24 10.22 -2.40
CA ALA A 52 -15.19 9.04 -3.26
C ALA A 52 -14.94 7.74 -2.47
N LEU A 53 -14.07 7.78 -1.44
CA LEU A 53 -13.87 6.67 -0.52
C LEU A 53 -15.14 6.35 0.28
N GLY A 54 -15.83 7.36 0.78
CA GLY A 54 -17.10 7.20 1.50
C GLY A 54 -18.18 6.57 0.63
N ASP A 55 -18.29 7.01 -0.63
CA ASP A 55 -19.23 6.46 -1.61
C ASP A 55 -18.90 5.01 -1.98
N LEU A 56 -17.61 4.68 -2.19
CA LEU A 56 -17.16 3.30 -2.43
C LEU A 56 -17.54 2.38 -1.26
N ILE A 57 -17.27 2.79 -0.02
CA ILE A 57 -17.65 2.03 1.19
C ILE A 57 -19.17 1.82 1.23
N GLY A 58 -19.95 2.86 0.91
CA GLY A 58 -21.41 2.77 0.80
C GLY A 58 -21.87 1.76 -0.25
N CYS A 59 -21.27 1.78 -1.44
CA CYS A 59 -21.59 0.87 -2.54
C CYS A 59 -21.25 -0.59 -2.18
N LEU A 60 -20.06 -0.84 -1.64
CA LEU A 60 -19.64 -2.18 -1.20
C LEU A 60 -20.57 -2.72 -0.12
N ARG A 61 -20.93 -1.89 0.87
CA ARG A 61 -21.89 -2.28 1.91
C ARG A 61 -23.25 -2.65 1.34
N ALA A 62 -23.74 -1.88 0.37
CA ALA A 62 -25.03 -2.12 -0.26
C ALA A 62 -25.03 -3.38 -1.13
N ALA A 63 -23.92 -3.70 -1.79
CA ALA A 63 -23.77 -4.90 -2.60
C ALA A 63 -23.85 -6.19 -1.77
N ALA A 64 -23.31 -6.17 -0.54
CA ALA A 64 -23.41 -7.28 0.43
C ALA A 64 -22.94 -8.65 -0.12
N THR A 65 -22.00 -8.66 -1.07
CA THR A 65 -21.38 -9.90 -1.59
C THR A 65 -20.15 -10.29 -0.76
N PRO A 66 -19.69 -11.56 -0.84
CA PRO A 66 -18.43 -11.97 -0.20
C PRO A 66 -17.23 -11.13 -0.66
N GLY A 67 -17.18 -10.78 -1.95
CA GLY A 67 -16.17 -9.88 -2.50
C GLY A 67 -16.22 -8.48 -1.90
N ALA A 68 -17.42 -7.91 -1.80
CA ALA A 68 -17.61 -6.58 -1.21
C ALA A 68 -17.23 -6.55 0.28
N ARG A 69 -17.58 -7.60 1.04
CA ARG A 69 -17.13 -7.77 2.43
C ARG A 69 -15.61 -7.83 2.51
N ALA A 70 -14.97 -8.66 1.69
CA ALA A 70 -13.51 -8.82 1.66
C ALA A 70 -12.81 -7.50 1.31
N PHE A 71 -13.35 -6.72 0.37
CA PHE A 71 -12.79 -5.42 0.03
C PHE A 71 -12.94 -4.41 1.18
N LEU A 72 -14.11 -4.35 1.83
CA LEU A 72 -14.29 -3.51 3.02
C LEU A 72 -13.31 -3.88 4.14
N ALA A 73 -13.05 -5.17 4.36
CA ALA A 73 -12.04 -5.63 5.32
C ALA A 73 -10.61 -5.19 4.92
N ALA A 74 -10.26 -5.27 3.63
CA ALA A 74 -8.97 -4.78 3.14
C ALA A 74 -8.82 -3.26 3.29
N ILE A 75 -9.86 -2.48 3.00
CA ILE A 75 -9.88 -1.03 3.22
C ILE A 75 -9.71 -0.72 4.72
N ALA A 76 -10.36 -1.50 5.60
CA ALA A 76 -10.23 -1.35 7.04
C ALA A 76 -8.79 -1.58 7.53
N ALA A 77 -8.10 -2.54 6.92
CA ALA A 77 -6.72 -2.89 7.26
C ALA A 77 -5.71 -1.86 6.71
N ILE A 78 -5.67 -1.67 5.39
CA ILE A 78 -4.58 -0.95 4.70
C ILE A 78 -4.99 0.39 4.09
N GLY A 79 -6.28 0.73 4.09
CA GLY A 79 -6.78 1.94 3.45
C GLY A 79 -6.38 3.24 4.14
N PRO A 80 -6.82 4.40 3.61
CA PRO A 80 -6.60 5.71 4.24
C PRO A 80 -7.19 5.77 5.65
N ALA A 81 -6.52 6.46 6.57
CA ALA A 81 -6.87 6.50 7.99
C ALA A 81 -8.32 6.95 8.24
N GLU A 82 -8.80 7.90 7.43
CA GLU A 82 -10.14 8.48 7.49
C GLU A 82 -11.24 7.45 7.15
N GLY A 83 -10.92 6.46 6.30
CA GLY A 83 -11.86 5.43 5.85
C GLY A 83 -11.84 4.14 6.68
N ARG A 84 -10.72 3.81 7.36
CA ARG A 84 -10.51 2.51 8.00
C ARG A 84 -11.65 2.11 8.94
N ARG A 85 -12.02 3.02 9.86
CA ARG A 85 -13.07 2.76 10.86
C ARG A 85 -14.45 2.59 10.23
N ALA A 86 -14.76 3.35 9.18
CA ALA A 86 -16.04 3.24 8.49
C ALA A 86 -16.13 1.93 7.70
N ALA A 87 -15.06 1.55 7.00
CA ALA A 87 -14.97 0.30 6.26
C ALA A 87 -15.07 -0.91 7.21
N GLY A 88 -14.36 -0.89 8.35
CA GLY A 88 -14.43 -1.97 9.34
C GLY A 88 -15.83 -2.18 9.92
N ARG A 89 -16.55 -1.09 10.23
CA ARG A 89 -17.96 -1.17 10.65
C ARG A 89 -18.85 -1.72 9.54
N ALA A 90 -18.63 -1.31 8.30
CA ALA A 90 -19.39 -1.80 7.16
C ALA A 90 -19.16 -3.30 6.92
N ALA A 91 -17.91 -3.77 6.98
CA ALA A 91 -17.56 -5.19 6.90
C ALA A 91 -18.21 -5.98 8.04
N GLY A 92 -18.12 -5.49 9.27
CA GLY A 92 -18.73 -6.14 10.44
C GLY A 92 -20.26 -6.23 10.39
N ALA A 93 -20.92 -5.26 9.74
CA ALA A 93 -22.37 -5.29 9.53
C ALA A 93 -22.80 -6.39 8.53
N LEU A 94 -21.89 -6.92 7.71
CA LEU A 94 -22.13 -8.01 6.77
C LEU A 94 -21.89 -9.39 7.41
N GLY A 95 -22.16 -9.55 8.70
CA GLY A 95 -21.83 -10.77 9.47
C GLY A 95 -22.43 -12.08 8.94
N ALA A 96 -23.54 -12.01 8.19
CA ALA A 96 -24.15 -13.17 7.54
C ALA A 96 -23.47 -13.59 6.21
N VAL A 97 -22.65 -12.71 5.63
CA VAL A 97 -21.91 -12.98 4.39
C VAL A 97 -20.64 -13.76 4.75
N PRO A 98 -20.31 -14.87 4.06
CA PRO A 98 -19.09 -15.64 4.34
C PRO A 98 -17.82 -14.78 4.27
N ALA A 99 -16.94 -14.93 5.26
CA ALA A 99 -15.62 -14.31 5.28
C ALA A 99 -14.63 -15.07 4.39
N ALA A 100 -13.67 -14.36 3.81
CA ALA A 100 -12.55 -15.02 3.14
C ALA A 100 -11.62 -15.69 4.17
N PRO A 101 -10.95 -16.82 3.85
CA PRO A 101 -10.08 -17.51 4.80
C PRO A 101 -8.94 -16.66 5.36
N TRP A 102 -8.44 -15.71 4.57
CA TRP A 102 -7.34 -14.81 4.90
C TRP A 102 -7.78 -13.47 5.54
N GLU A 103 -9.09 -13.21 5.67
CA GLU A 103 -9.63 -11.90 6.08
C GLU A 103 -9.10 -11.43 7.44
N LYS A 104 -8.89 -12.35 8.39
CA LYS A 104 -8.38 -12.04 9.73
C LYS A 104 -6.90 -11.66 9.77
N SER A 105 -6.14 -12.02 8.73
CA SER A 105 -4.70 -11.76 8.64
C SER A 105 -4.39 -10.40 8.00
N LEU A 106 -5.39 -9.71 7.45
CA LEU A 106 -5.19 -8.45 6.76
C LEU A 106 -4.55 -7.39 7.66
N GLY A 107 -3.47 -6.78 7.17
CA GLY A 107 -2.70 -5.77 7.90
C GLY A 107 -1.97 -6.27 9.15
N ALA A 108 -2.20 -7.51 9.59
CA ALA A 108 -1.56 -8.11 10.76
C ALA A 108 -0.16 -8.61 10.40
N VAL A 109 0.76 -7.66 10.28
CA VAL A 109 2.16 -7.92 9.92
C VAL A 109 3.13 -7.46 11.00
N VAL A 110 4.24 -8.17 11.10
CA VAL A 110 5.38 -7.82 11.95
C VAL A 110 6.53 -7.37 11.05
N PRO A 111 7.19 -6.24 11.35
CA PRO A 111 8.37 -5.81 10.59
C PRO A 111 9.56 -6.75 10.82
N GLY A 112 10.34 -6.95 9.77
CA GLY A 112 11.58 -7.72 9.75
C GLY A 112 12.81 -6.83 9.61
N GLN A 113 13.76 -7.27 8.78
CA GLN A 113 14.97 -6.50 8.51
C GLN A 113 14.71 -5.34 7.55
N ALA A 114 15.58 -4.33 7.57
CA ALA A 114 15.62 -3.29 6.55
C ALA A 114 17.01 -3.20 5.93
N TRP A 115 17.05 -2.85 4.65
CA TRP A 115 18.28 -2.64 3.89
C TRP A 115 18.23 -1.31 3.15
N LEU A 116 19.41 -0.73 3.00
CA LEU A 116 19.67 0.33 2.04
C LEU A 116 20.44 -0.28 0.87
N ILE A 117 19.91 -0.07 -0.34
CA ILE A 117 20.56 -0.42 -1.60
C ILE A 117 20.89 0.87 -2.35
N GLN A 118 22.15 1.03 -2.75
CA GLN A 118 22.64 2.19 -3.51
C GLN A 118 23.32 1.69 -4.78
N GLU A 119 22.77 2.01 -5.95
CA GLU A 119 23.29 1.56 -7.26
C GLU A 119 24.36 2.52 -7.81
N GLY A 120 24.36 3.78 -7.36
CA GLY A 120 25.34 4.79 -7.75
C GLY A 120 25.13 6.09 -6.97
N PRO A 121 26.09 7.03 -7.01
CA PRO A 121 26.03 8.27 -6.24
C PRO A 121 24.88 9.19 -6.63
N LEU A 122 24.27 8.99 -7.81
CA LEU A 122 23.18 9.81 -8.35
C LEU A 122 21.83 9.07 -8.46
N ASP A 123 21.82 7.75 -8.28
CA ASP A 123 20.62 6.91 -8.49
C ASP A 123 19.65 6.91 -7.29
N GLY A 124 20.02 7.65 -6.25
CA GLY A 124 19.27 7.76 -5.02
C GLY A 124 19.36 6.52 -4.13
N ASP A 125 18.51 6.51 -3.12
CA ASP A 125 18.50 5.47 -2.10
C ASP A 125 17.30 4.54 -2.33
N ARG A 126 17.54 3.23 -2.38
CA ARG A 126 16.46 2.24 -2.34
C ARG A 126 16.39 1.62 -0.96
N LEU A 127 15.33 1.92 -0.22
CA LEU A 127 15.03 1.31 1.07
C LEU A 127 14.15 0.08 0.85
N VAL A 128 14.58 -1.06 1.40
CA VAL A 128 13.82 -2.31 1.37
C VAL A 128 13.50 -2.69 2.81
N CYS A 129 12.21 -2.80 3.15
CA CYS A 129 11.76 -3.18 4.49
C CYS A 129 10.97 -4.48 4.41
N GLU A 130 11.40 -5.51 5.13
CA GLU A 130 10.73 -6.80 5.22
C GLU A 130 9.55 -6.77 6.19
N PHE A 131 8.56 -7.59 5.89
CA PHE A 131 7.37 -7.82 6.69
C PHE A 131 6.94 -9.28 6.61
N ARG A 132 6.25 -9.74 7.65
CA ARG A 132 5.70 -11.10 7.73
C ARG A 132 4.31 -11.05 8.32
N TYR A 133 3.39 -11.83 7.76
CA TYR A 133 2.10 -12.05 8.44
C TYR A 133 2.31 -12.85 9.72
N GLU A 134 1.67 -12.40 10.80
CA GLU A 134 1.76 -13.08 12.10
C GLU A 134 1.30 -14.55 11.98
N GLY A 135 2.10 -15.48 12.51
CA GLY A 135 1.81 -16.92 12.45
C GLY A 135 2.02 -17.60 11.09
N ALA A 136 2.40 -16.88 10.03
CA ALA A 136 2.54 -17.44 8.68
C ALA A 136 3.94 -18.00 8.34
N GLY A 137 4.90 -17.91 9.25
CA GLY A 137 6.28 -18.34 9.01
C GLY A 137 6.93 -17.60 7.83
N THR A 138 7.58 -18.33 6.93
CA THR A 138 8.20 -17.77 5.71
C THR A 138 7.22 -17.61 4.55
N ALA A 139 6.07 -18.29 4.57
CA ALA A 139 5.08 -18.24 3.48
C ALA A 139 4.35 -16.89 3.38
N GLY A 140 4.39 -16.07 4.44
CA GLY A 140 3.85 -14.71 4.48
C GLY A 140 4.90 -13.60 4.36
N MET A 141 6.15 -13.94 4.03
CA MET A 141 7.24 -12.96 3.94
C MET A 141 7.11 -12.13 2.66
N HIS A 142 7.24 -10.81 2.79
CA HIS A 142 7.21 -9.87 1.69
C HIS A 142 7.99 -8.60 2.09
N ALA A 143 8.24 -7.71 1.14
CA ALA A 143 8.90 -6.45 1.42
C ALA A 143 8.21 -5.27 0.74
N VAL A 144 8.43 -4.08 1.30
CA VAL A 144 8.21 -2.81 0.61
C VAL A 144 9.56 -2.29 0.18
N ALA A 145 9.74 -2.07 -1.12
CA ALA A 145 10.92 -1.45 -1.71
C ALA A 145 10.53 -0.07 -2.24
N VAL A 146 11.18 0.97 -1.74
CA VAL A 146 10.95 2.36 -2.18
C VAL A 146 12.26 2.95 -2.66
N ARG A 147 12.27 3.43 -3.91
CA ARG A 147 13.38 4.25 -4.41
C ARG A 147 13.07 5.72 -4.12
N LEU A 148 14.04 6.38 -3.49
CA LEU A 148 14.02 7.80 -3.18
C LEU A 148 15.06 8.50 -4.04
N SER A 149 14.68 9.59 -4.70
CA SER A 149 15.65 10.48 -5.35
C SER A 149 16.60 11.12 -4.32
N TYR A 150 17.65 11.79 -4.80
CA TYR A 150 18.57 12.55 -3.94
C TYR A 150 17.84 13.57 -3.02
N GLY A 151 16.69 14.12 -3.48
CA GLY A 151 15.86 15.03 -2.70
C GLY A 151 14.92 14.33 -1.70
N GLY A 152 14.96 13.00 -1.60
CA GLY A 152 14.10 12.21 -0.71
C GLY A 152 12.68 11.99 -1.22
N ALA A 153 12.37 12.41 -2.46
CA ALA A 153 11.08 12.17 -3.08
C ALA A 153 11.03 10.74 -3.66
N PRO A 154 9.92 10.00 -3.48
CA PRO A 154 9.81 8.65 -4.01
C PRO A 154 9.67 8.68 -5.53
N THR A 155 10.45 7.83 -6.20
CA THR A 155 10.41 7.63 -7.65
C THR A 155 9.85 6.26 -8.03
N GLU A 156 9.85 5.31 -7.10
CA GLU A 156 9.39 3.94 -7.32
C GLU A 156 8.88 3.36 -5.99
N VAL A 157 7.74 2.67 -5.99
CA VAL A 157 7.21 1.95 -4.84
C VAL A 157 6.76 0.57 -5.29
N VAL A 158 7.41 -0.47 -4.76
CA VAL A 158 7.15 -1.87 -5.15
C VAL A 158 6.85 -2.72 -3.92
N ILE A 159 5.83 -3.56 -4.05
CA ILE A 159 5.54 -4.63 -3.10
C ILE A 159 6.17 -5.91 -3.62
N VAL A 160 7.08 -6.48 -2.84
CA VAL A 160 7.87 -7.64 -3.25
C VAL A 160 7.35 -8.88 -2.52
N GLY A 161 6.75 -9.80 -3.27
CA GLY A 161 6.26 -11.08 -2.73
C GLY A 161 7.32 -12.18 -2.62
N ASP A 162 8.44 -12.06 -3.33
CA ASP A 162 9.55 -13.02 -3.28
C ASP A 162 10.84 -12.30 -2.83
N VAL A 163 10.96 -12.14 -1.51
CA VAL A 163 12.13 -11.47 -0.91
C VAL A 163 13.42 -12.26 -1.12
N PRO A 164 13.45 -13.60 -1.04
CA PRO A 164 14.65 -14.37 -1.37
C PRO A 164 15.17 -14.12 -2.79
N ALA A 165 14.28 -14.06 -3.79
CA ALA A 165 14.67 -13.73 -5.16
C ALA A 165 15.21 -12.30 -5.28
N LEU A 166 14.54 -11.31 -4.66
CA LEU A 166 15.03 -9.93 -4.62
C LEU A 166 16.44 -9.85 -4.03
N MET A 167 16.65 -10.46 -2.86
CA MET A 167 17.95 -10.44 -2.18
C MET A 167 19.00 -11.24 -2.95
N GLY A 168 18.59 -12.30 -3.67
CA GLY A 168 19.45 -13.01 -4.62
C GLY A 168 19.95 -12.10 -5.75
N ALA A 169 19.05 -11.35 -6.39
CA ALA A 169 19.38 -10.39 -7.43
C ALA A 169 20.26 -9.24 -6.90
N ALA A 170 19.97 -8.73 -5.70
CA ALA A 170 20.78 -7.70 -5.06
C ALA A 170 22.22 -8.19 -4.80
N ARG A 171 22.40 -9.43 -4.33
CA ARG A 171 23.73 -10.04 -4.16
C ARG A 171 24.48 -10.20 -5.49
N GLN A 172 23.79 -10.57 -6.56
CA GLN A 172 24.40 -10.66 -7.89
C GLN A 172 24.85 -9.28 -8.39
N ALA A 173 24.03 -8.25 -8.20
CA ALA A 173 24.40 -6.87 -8.53
C ALA A 173 25.59 -6.36 -7.72
N MET A 174 25.67 -6.68 -6.42
CA MET A 174 26.84 -6.37 -5.60
C MET A 174 28.11 -7.05 -6.12
N GLN A 175 28.03 -8.33 -6.50
CA GLN A 175 29.18 -9.09 -7.05
C GLN A 175 29.67 -8.51 -8.39
N ALA A 176 28.77 -7.88 -9.14
CA ALA A 176 29.08 -7.17 -10.37
C ALA A 176 29.49 -5.69 -10.15
N GLU A 177 29.67 -5.27 -8.89
CA GLU A 177 30.02 -3.89 -8.50
C GLU A 177 28.99 -2.84 -8.97
N LEU A 178 27.73 -3.25 -9.16
CA LEU A 178 26.63 -2.39 -9.61
C LEU A 178 25.85 -1.76 -8.47
N CYS A 179 26.01 -2.24 -7.23
CA CYS A 179 25.38 -1.63 -6.07
C CYS A 179 26.08 -1.99 -4.76
N VAL A 180 25.77 -1.22 -3.72
CA VAL A 180 26.06 -1.53 -2.32
C VAL A 180 24.75 -1.89 -1.63
N VAL A 181 24.75 -3.00 -0.89
CA VAL A 181 23.64 -3.38 -0.01
C VAL A 181 24.16 -3.41 1.42
N GLN A 182 23.49 -2.68 2.31
CA GLN A 182 23.85 -2.63 3.72
C GLN A 182 22.61 -2.79 4.60
N PRO A 183 22.72 -3.47 5.76
CA PRO A 183 21.68 -3.41 6.78
C PRO A 183 21.38 -1.96 7.14
N TYR A 184 20.11 -1.68 7.41
CA TYR A 184 19.65 -0.34 7.76
C TYR A 184 18.72 -0.41 8.97
N GLU A 185 18.79 0.61 9.82
CA GLU A 185 17.97 0.66 11.03
C GLU A 185 16.50 0.81 10.68
N ALA A 186 15.65 -0.10 11.16
CA ALA A 186 14.23 -0.13 10.82
C ALA A 186 13.50 1.14 11.26
N ALA A 187 13.89 1.74 12.39
CA ALA A 187 13.30 2.98 12.88
C ALA A 187 13.64 4.18 11.98
N GLU A 188 14.89 4.25 11.49
CA GLU A 188 15.29 5.31 10.56
C GLU A 188 14.66 5.11 9.18
N ALA A 189 14.55 3.86 8.70
CA ALA A 189 13.79 3.53 7.51
C ALA A 189 12.33 4.00 7.65
N GLY A 190 11.70 3.68 8.77
CA GLY A 190 10.32 4.07 9.08
C GLY A 190 10.14 5.58 9.04
N LYS A 191 10.99 6.33 9.74
CA LYS A 191 10.95 7.80 9.75
C LYS A 191 11.08 8.38 8.34
N ARG A 192 12.06 7.90 7.57
CA ARG A 192 12.37 8.42 6.24
C ARG A 192 11.28 8.10 5.22
N LEU A 193 10.74 6.87 5.26
CA LEU A 193 9.65 6.45 4.39
C LEU A 193 8.31 7.10 4.75
N ARG A 194 7.99 7.30 6.04
CA ARG A 194 6.79 8.05 6.45
C ARG A 194 6.82 9.46 5.87
N ALA A 195 7.94 10.17 6.04
CA ALA A 195 8.12 11.49 5.47
C ALA A 195 7.96 11.48 3.93
N ALA A 196 8.59 10.54 3.22
CA ALA A 196 8.52 10.46 1.76
C ALA A 196 7.10 10.16 1.23
N LEU A 197 6.36 9.26 1.89
CA LEU A 197 5.03 8.81 1.42
C LEU A 197 3.87 9.74 1.87
N ASP A 198 4.08 10.57 2.90
CA ASP A 198 3.11 11.56 3.38
C ASP A 198 3.16 12.88 2.57
N ILE A 199 4.30 13.22 1.96
CA ILE A 199 4.44 14.37 1.04
C ILE A 199 3.40 14.31 -0.09
N ALA A 200 2.94 13.11 -0.46
CA ALA A 200 1.91 12.88 -1.48
C ALA A 200 0.50 13.36 -1.12
N VAL A 201 0.20 13.62 0.16
CA VAL A 201 -1.16 14.00 0.63
C VAL A 201 -1.32 15.53 0.72
N GLY A 202 -0.21 16.25 0.90
CA GLY A 202 -0.20 17.66 1.25
C GLY A 202 0.37 18.55 0.16
N GLY A 203 -0.45 18.93 -0.82
CA GLY A 203 -0.20 20.19 -1.53
C GLY A 203 -0.39 21.35 -0.55
N SER A 204 0.67 21.72 0.18
CA SER A 204 0.94 22.99 0.89
C SER A 204 1.66 22.74 2.23
N SER A 205 3.00 22.72 2.22
CA SER A 205 3.78 23.21 3.36
C SER A 205 4.20 24.66 3.04
N PRO A 206 3.91 25.65 3.90
CA PRO A 206 4.39 27.01 3.71
C PRO A 206 5.82 27.10 4.23
N GLY A 207 6.82 27.14 3.34
CA GLY A 207 8.18 27.50 3.74
C GLY A 207 9.33 27.04 2.84
N THR A 208 9.14 26.08 1.95
CA THR A 208 10.19 25.64 1.03
C THR A 208 9.70 25.69 -0.41
N ALA A 209 10.54 26.24 -1.29
CA ALA A 209 10.22 26.51 -2.68
C ALA A 209 9.67 25.27 -3.39
N ARG A 210 8.48 25.45 -4.00
CA ARG A 210 7.88 24.69 -5.11
C ARG A 210 8.55 23.35 -5.43
N SER A 211 8.07 22.25 -4.86
CA SER A 211 7.89 21.04 -5.67
C SER A 211 6.39 20.93 -6.00
N THR A 212 6.05 21.37 -7.20
CA THR A 212 4.81 20.98 -7.89
C THR A 212 4.94 19.56 -8.45
N GLU A 213 5.91 18.78 -7.96
CA GLU A 213 6.12 17.40 -8.38
C GLU A 213 4.99 16.56 -7.83
N ARG A 214 4.04 16.29 -8.72
CA ARG A 214 3.02 15.28 -8.53
C ARG A 214 3.73 13.95 -8.23
N PHE A 215 3.22 13.23 -7.25
CA PHE A 215 3.67 11.87 -6.97
C PHE A 215 3.65 11.04 -8.26
N PRO A 216 4.70 10.27 -8.60
CA PRO A 216 4.75 9.52 -9.85
C PRO A 216 3.54 8.59 -9.98
N GLU A 217 2.91 8.60 -11.16
CA GLU A 217 1.66 7.86 -11.37
C GLU A 217 1.82 6.35 -11.10
N GLU A 218 2.99 5.81 -11.42
CA GLU A 218 3.38 4.41 -11.24
C GLU A 218 3.44 3.98 -9.77
N CYS A 219 3.57 4.91 -8.83
CA CYS A 219 3.66 4.59 -7.42
C CYS A 219 2.28 4.44 -6.76
N TYR A 220 1.21 5.00 -7.33
CA TYR A 220 -0.13 4.97 -6.73
C TYR A 220 -0.65 3.55 -6.43
N PRO A 221 -0.48 2.54 -7.31
CA PRO A 221 -1.03 1.22 -7.05
C PRO A 221 -0.51 0.56 -5.77
N ALA A 222 0.75 0.81 -5.39
CA ALA A 222 1.36 0.25 -4.19
C ALA A 222 1.20 1.14 -2.95
N LEU A 223 0.75 2.39 -3.12
CA LEU A 223 0.85 3.44 -2.11
C LEU A 223 0.05 3.18 -0.83
N PRO A 224 -1.25 2.78 -0.87
CA PRO A 224 -1.99 2.41 0.33
C PRO A 224 -1.30 1.32 1.16
N LEU A 225 -0.84 0.25 0.50
CA LEU A 225 -0.14 -0.85 1.17
C LEU A 225 1.22 -0.40 1.73
N ALA A 226 2.00 0.36 0.96
CA ALA A 226 3.28 0.89 1.40
C ALA A 226 3.13 1.79 2.63
N ARG A 227 2.15 2.72 2.63
CA ARG A 227 1.84 3.58 3.79
C ARG A 227 1.48 2.75 5.02
N HIS A 228 0.66 1.71 4.87
CA HIS A 228 0.36 0.81 5.99
C HIS A 228 1.62 0.16 6.53
N ARG A 229 2.43 -0.47 5.67
CA ARG A 229 3.66 -1.16 6.08
C ARG A 229 4.66 -0.25 6.77
N VAL A 230 4.83 0.95 6.24
CA VAL A 230 5.69 1.97 6.81
C VAL A 230 5.14 2.51 8.14
N SER A 231 3.82 2.48 8.35
CA SER A 231 3.20 2.87 9.64
C SER A 231 3.45 1.88 10.78
N VAL A 232 3.79 0.62 10.48
CA VAL A 232 4.09 -0.41 11.50
C VAL A 232 5.58 -0.61 11.75
N LEU A 233 6.45 0.10 11.01
CA LEU A 233 7.88 0.19 11.34
C LEU A 233 8.06 0.98 12.64
N PRO A 234 9.08 0.65 13.47
CA PRO A 234 9.36 1.34 14.71
C PRO A 234 9.70 2.84 14.54
#